data_AF-A0A955QLY7-F1
#
_entry.id   AF-A0A955QLY7-F1
#
_cell.length_a   1.000
_cell.length_b   1.000
_cell.length_c   1.000
_cell.angle_alpha   90.00
_cell.angle_beta   90.00
_cell.angle_gamma   90.00
#
_symmetry.space_group_name_H-M   'P 1'
#
loop_
_entity.id
_entity.type
_entity.pdbx_description
1 polymer ?
#
loop_
_entity_poly.entity_id
_entity_poly.type
_entity_poly.pdbx_seq_one_letter_code
_entity_poly.pdbx_strand_id
1 'polypeptide(L)'
;MIRIIRESSDKYPWLIKGIMIIIAVTFVIGMGWWGFEASQTNAVATVGGYKVTREELIQAKQRYARFYKEQLKQEDVKDDMIRQLALEGLITNKAWQNLADEFHLGISAQELHDAIVNQKDFQKDGNFDPDYYQRLLANNRWTPHQYEQLRKGELMAEKS
;
A
#
# COMPACT_ATOMS: atom_id res chain seq x y z
N MET A 1 34.87 27.11 38.10
CA MET A 1 34.39 25.92 37.36
C MET A 1 33.08 26.15 36.57
N ILE A 2 32.58 27.38 36.38
CA ILE A 2 31.26 27.60 35.74
C ILE A 2 31.38 27.94 34.23
N ARG A 3 32.59 28.22 33.72
CA ARG A 3 32.79 28.60 32.31
C ARG A 3 32.79 27.42 31.32
N ILE A 4 33.01 26.19 31.78
CA ILE A 4 33.10 25.00 30.90
C ILE A 4 31.70 24.50 30.48
N ILE A 5 30.65 24.85 31.23
CA ILE A 5 29.28 24.34 30.99
C ILE A 5 28.58 25.07 29.84
N ARG A 6 28.96 26.32 29.54
CA ARG A 6 28.33 27.07 28.43
C ARG A 6 28.85 26.69 27.04
N GLU A 7 29.96 25.96 26.96
CA GLU A 7 30.65 25.71 25.68
C GLU A 7 30.32 24.33 25.08
N SER A 8 29.66 23.44 25.82
CA SER A 8 29.24 22.12 25.31
C SER A 8 27.92 22.15 24.50
N SER A 9 27.15 23.23 24.56
CA SER A 9 25.88 23.36 23.81
C SER A 9 26.04 23.99 22.42
N ASP A 10 27.14 24.71 22.15
CA ASP A 10 27.35 25.43 20.88
C ASP A 10 28.21 24.64 19.86
N LYS A 11 28.89 23.56 20.28
CA LYS A 11 29.96 22.96 19.47
C LYS A 11 29.55 21.80 18.55
N TYR A 12 28.43 21.12 18.81
CA TYR A 12 28.00 20.00 17.95
C TYR A 12 26.47 19.83 17.79
N PRO A 13 25.71 20.87 17.36
CA PRO A 13 24.29 20.72 17.05
C PRO A 13 24.00 19.65 15.99
N TRP A 14 25.01 19.33 15.16
CA TRP A 14 24.96 18.26 14.16
C TRP A 14 25.05 16.85 14.76
N LEU A 15 25.78 16.65 15.86
CA LEU A 15 25.84 15.34 16.55
C LEU A 15 24.52 15.03 17.24
N ILE A 16 23.90 16.03 17.87
CA ILE A 16 22.59 15.87 18.53
C ILE A 16 21.50 15.58 17.49
N LYS A 17 21.50 16.29 16.36
CA LYS A 17 20.61 15.97 15.23
C LYS A 17 20.86 14.57 14.68
N GLY A 18 22.12 14.15 14.54
CA GLY A 18 22.48 12.80 14.08
C GLY A 18 21.92 11.69 14.98
N ILE A 19 22.09 11.83 16.30
CA ILE A 19 21.54 10.87 17.27
C ILE A 19 20.01 10.84 17.23
N MET A 20 19.36 12.01 17.10
CA MET A 20 17.90 12.09 17.01
C MET A 20 17.36 11.45 15.72
N ILE A 21 18.08 11.60 14.60
CA ILE A 21 17.77 10.91 13.33
C ILE A 21 17.95 9.40 13.48
N ILE A 22 19.00 8.93 14.15
CA ILE A 22 19.22 7.50 14.37
C ILE A 22 18.10 6.89 15.25
N ILE A 23 17.64 7.60 16.28
CA ILE A 23 16.51 7.18 17.12
C ILE A 23 15.19 7.19 16.32
N ALA A 24 14.98 8.19 15.46
CA ALA A 24 13.81 8.24 14.59
C ALA A 24 13.83 7.12 13.54
N VAL A 25 14.98 6.83 12.93
CA VAL A 25 15.18 5.75 11.96
C VAL A 25 14.97 4.38 12.61
N THR A 26 15.46 4.17 13.84
CA THR A 26 15.18 2.93 14.58
C THR A 26 13.71 2.78 14.96
N PHE A 27 12.98 3.87 15.21
CA PHE A 27 11.52 3.84 15.37
C PHE A 27 10.77 3.58 14.05
N VAL A 28 11.22 4.14 12.93
CA VAL A 28 10.61 3.91 11.61
C VAL A 28 10.87 2.49 11.12
N ILE A 29 12.08 1.96 11.32
CA ILE A 29 12.42 0.58 10.96
C ILE A 29 11.77 -0.40 11.96
N GLY A 30 11.77 -0.08 13.26
CA GLY A 30 11.22 -0.91 14.32
C GLY A 30 9.68 -0.95 14.38
N MET A 31 9.00 0.18 14.13
CA MET A 31 7.53 0.23 14.06
C MET A 31 6.96 0.10 12.65
N GLY A 32 7.71 0.47 11.60
CA GLY A 32 7.28 0.37 10.20
C GLY A 32 7.19 -1.07 9.70
N TRP A 33 7.94 -2.00 10.30
CA TRP A 33 7.80 -3.43 10.02
C TRP A 33 6.71 -4.10 10.89
N TRP A 34 6.55 -3.67 12.15
CA TRP A 34 5.55 -4.27 13.05
C TRP A 34 4.09 -3.87 12.75
N GLY A 35 3.86 -2.77 12.03
CA GLY A 35 2.50 -2.38 11.63
C GLY A 35 1.89 -3.25 10.50
N PHE A 36 2.72 -3.89 9.67
CA PHE A 36 2.25 -4.71 8.55
C PHE A 36 2.07 -6.19 8.91
N GLU A 37 2.67 -6.65 10.00
CA GLU A 37 2.56 -8.04 10.45
C GLU A 37 1.31 -8.29 11.32
N ALA A 38 0.59 -7.25 11.74
CA ALA A 38 -0.70 -7.37 12.41
C ALA A 38 -1.84 -7.85 11.48
N SER A 39 -1.62 -7.92 10.16
CA SER A 39 -2.55 -8.48 9.17
C SER A 39 -2.52 -10.02 9.10
N GLN A 40 -1.56 -10.68 9.76
CA GLN A 40 -1.32 -12.12 9.64
C GLN A 40 -2.45 -13.05 10.12
N THR A 41 -3.54 -12.55 10.73
CA THR A 41 -4.60 -13.41 11.30
C THR A 41 -5.95 -13.39 10.56
N ASN A 42 -6.11 -12.61 9.48
CA ASN A 42 -7.43 -12.44 8.81
C ASN A 42 -7.50 -12.91 7.35
N ALA A 43 -6.60 -13.79 6.91
CA ALA A 43 -6.70 -14.42 5.59
C ALA A 43 -7.72 -15.58 5.59
N VAL A 44 -8.67 -15.55 4.67
CA VAL A 44 -9.68 -16.62 4.48
C VAL A 44 -9.31 -17.58 3.35
N ALA A 45 -8.47 -17.15 2.41
CA ALA A 45 -7.88 -17.98 1.36
C ALA A 45 -6.56 -17.36 0.87
N THR A 46 -5.68 -18.15 0.26
CA THR A 46 -4.44 -17.69 -0.38
C THR A 46 -4.33 -18.31 -1.76
N VAL A 47 -3.99 -17.50 -2.76
CA VAL A 47 -3.84 -17.90 -4.17
C VAL A 47 -2.49 -17.38 -4.65
N GLY A 48 -1.49 -18.25 -4.73
CA GLY A 48 -0.11 -17.86 -5.03
C GLY A 48 0.44 -16.87 -4.00
N GLY A 49 0.94 -15.72 -4.47
CA GLY A 49 1.41 -14.62 -3.61
C GLY A 49 0.30 -13.74 -3.01
N TYR A 50 -0.95 -13.91 -3.47
CA TYR A 50 -2.07 -13.04 -3.09
C TYR A 50 -2.94 -13.67 -2.01
N LYS A 51 -3.29 -12.87 -0.99
CA LYS A 51 -4.21 -13.28 0.07
C LYS A 51 -5.60 -12.71 -0.17
N VAL A 52 -6.62 -13.49 0.18
CA VAL A 52 -8.00 -13.03 0.30
C VAL A 52 -8.27 -12.80 1.78
N THR A 53 -8.56 -11.57 2.14
CA THR A 53 -8.84 -11.15 3.51
C THR A 53 -10.32 -11.32 3.86
N ARG A 54 -10.61 -11.43 5.16
CA ARG A 54 -12.00 -11.45 5.67
C ARG A 54 -12.77 -10.20 5.24
N GLU A 55 -12.12 -9.04 5.20
CA GLU A 55 -12.75 -7.78 4.79
C GLU A 55 -13.13 -7.79 3.31
N GLU A 56 -12.23 -8.23 2.42
CA GLU A 56 -12.52 -8.38 0.99
C GLU A 56 -13.72 -9.31 0.76
N LEU A 57 -13.81 -10.41 1.52
CA LEU A 57 -14.94 -11.34 1.44
C LEU A 57 -16.26 -10.69 1.87
N ILE A 58 -16.27 -9.91 2.95
CA ILE A 58 -17.47 -9.20 3.43
C ILE A 58 -17.93 -8.19 2.37
N GLN A 59 -17.00 -7.40 1.83
CA GLN A 59 -17.32 -6.42 0.79
C GLN A 59 -17.83 -7.10 -0.49
N ALA A 60 -17.21 -8.20 -0.92
CA ALA A 60 -17.65 -8.96 -2.09
C ALA A 60 -19.05 -9.54 -1.87
N LYS A 61 -19.30 -10.15 -0.71
CA LYS A 61 -20.62 -10.68 -0.33
C LYS A 61 -21.70 -9.59 -0.40
N GLN A 62 -21.43 -8.39 0.12
CA GLN A 62 -22.36 -7.26 0.04
C GLN A 62 -22.64 -6.84 -1.41
N ARG A 63 -21.62 -6.83 -2.29
CA ARG A 63 -21.80 -6.54 -3.72
C ARG A 63 -22.68 -7.59 -4.39
N TYR A 64 -22.43 -8.88 -4.16
CA TYR A 64 -23.26 -9.95 -4.72
C TYR A 64 -24.69 -9.90 -4.18
N ALA A 65 -24.87 -9.66 -2.87
CA ALA A 65 -26.21 -9.52 -2.28
C ALA A 65 -26.99 -8.34 -2.90
N ARG A 66 -26.36 -7.18 -3.09
CA ARG A 66 -26.98 -6.04 -3.78
C ARG A 66 -27.33 -6.39 -5.23
N PHE A 67 -26.41 -7.03 -5.95
CA PHE A 67 -26.65 -7.47 -7.33
C PHE A 67 -27.88 -8.38 -7.44
N TYR A 68 -27.99 -9.41 -6.61
CA TYR A 68 -29.14 -10.32 -6.64
C TYR A 68 -30.46 -9.63 -6.23
N LYS A 69 -30.40 -8.74 -5.24
CA LYS A 69 -31.58 -7.99 -4.80
C LYS A 69 -32.07 -6.99 -5.85
N GLU A 70 -31.16 -6.19 -6.40
CA GLU A 70 -31.50 -5.06 -7.27
C GLU A 70 -31.69 -5.49 -8.74
N GLN A 71 -30.84 -6.37 -9.25
CA GLN A 71 -30.86 -6.76 -10.67
C GLN A 71 -31.77 -7.97 -10.91
N LEU A 72 -31.74 -8.96 -10.01
CA LEU A 72 -32.48 -10.22 -10.17
C LEU A 72 -33.81 -10.24 -9.42
N LYS A 73 -34.10 -9.21 -8.60
CA LYS A 73 -35.30 -9.11 -7.74
C LYS A 73 -35.54 -10.36 -6.89
N GLN A 74 -34.46 -11.08 -6.54
CA GLN A 74 -34.51 -12.26 -5.70
C GLN A 74 -34.07 -11.89 -4.29
N GLU A 75 -34.98 -11.98 -3.33
CA GLU A 75 -34.70 -11.68 -1.92
C GLU A 75 -34.31 -12.93 -1.11
N ASP A 76 -34.72 -14.13 -1.56
CA ASP A 76 -34.54 -15.40 -0.83
C ASP A 76 -33.23 -16.15 -1.15
N VAL A 77 -32.22 -15.42 -1.62
CA VAL A 77 -30.94 -16.02 -1.99
C VAL A 77 -30.20 -16.47 -0.72
N LYS A 78 -29.87 -17.76 -0.63
CA LYS A 78 -29.17 -18.32 0.54
C LYS A 78 -27.84 -17.61 0.77
N ASP A 79 -27.61 -17.19 2.02
CA ASP A 79 -26.40 -16.48 2.43
C ASP A 79 -25.11 -17.25 2.11
N ASP A 80 -25.12 -18.57 2.34
CA ASP A 80 -23.99 -19.46 2.05
C ASP A 80 -23.65 -19.49 0.55
N MET A 81 -24.66 -19.44 -0.32
CA MET A 81 -24.46 -19.40 -1.76
C MET A 81 -23.80 -18.08 -2.18
N ILE A 82 -24.30 -16.94 -1.67
CA ILE A 82 -23.70 -15.62 -1.94
C ILE A 82 -22.25 -15.59 -1.44
N ARG A 83 -21.98 -16.15 -0.26
CA ARG A 83 -20.64 -16.23 0.30
C ARG A 83 -19.71 -17.07 -0.59
N GLN A 84 -20.18 -18.21 -1.10
CA GLN A 84 -19.39 -19.07 -1.99
C GLN A 84 -19.08 -18.37 -3.31
N LEU A 85 -20.08 -17.76 -3.95
CA LEU A 85 -19.91 -16.94 -5.16
C LEU A 85 -18.91 -15.81 -4.96
N ALA A 86 -19.01 -15.10 -3.83
CA ALA A 86 -18.08 -14.03 -3.48
C ALA A 86 -16.65 -14.54 -3.30
N LEU A 87 -16.47 -15.67 -2.62
CA LEU A 87 -15.16 -16.27 -2.40
C LEU A 87 -14.54 -16.77 -3.71
N GLU A 88 -15.31 -17.48 -4.53
CA GLU A 88 -14.86 -18.00 -5.83
C GLU A 88 -14.50 -16.87 -6.80
N GLY A 89 -15.30 -15.80 -6.83
CA GLY A 89 -14.98 -14.60 -7.58
C GLY A 89 -13.68 -13.93 -7.12
N LEU A 90 -13.44 -13.86 -5.81
CA LEU A 90 -12.18 -13.33 -5.26
C LEU A 90 -10.99 -14.22 -5.63
N ILE A 91 -11.11 -15.54 -5.44
CA ILE A 91 -10.07 -16.51 -5.80
C ILE A 91 -9.71 -16.39 -7.29
N THR A 92 -10.71 -16.38 -8.17
CA THR A 92 -10.51 -16.26 -9.61
C THR A 92 -9.78 -14.97 -9.97
N ASN A 93 -10.18 -13.83 -9.39
CA ASN A 93 -9.49 -12.57 -9.61
C ASN A 93 -8.03 -12.59 -9.15
N LYS A 94 -7.75 -13.15 -7.98
CA LYS A 94 -6.37 -13.29 -7.49
C LYS A 94 -5.55 -14.26 -8.36
N ALA A 95 -6.16 -15.32 -8.89
CA ALA A 95 -5.51 -16.24 -9.82
C ALA A 95 -5.11 -15.52 -11.12
N TRP A 96 -6.00 -14.70 -11.69
CA TRP A 96 -5.67 -13.88 -12.86
C TRP A 96 -4.57 -12.87 -12.58
N GLN A 97 -4.56 -12.23 -11.40
CA GLN A 97 -3.47 -11.33 -10.99
C GLN A 97 -2.14 -12.08 -10.88
N ASN A 98 -2.15 -13.26 -10.25
CA ASN A 98 -0.96 -14.08 -10.10
C ASN A 98 -0.40 -14.53 -11.47
N LEU A 99 -1.27 -14.93 -12.40
CA LEU A 99 -0.88 -15.25 -13.77
C LEU A 99 -0.36 -14.02 -14.52
N ALA A 100 -1.03 -12.87 -14.39
CA ALA A 100 -0.58 -11.63 -15.02
C ALA A 100 0.81 -11.23 -14.53
N ASP A 101 1.10 -11.38 -13.24
CA ASP A 101 2.43 -11.14 -12.70
C ASP A 101 3.46 -12.17 -13.19
N GLU A 102 3.11 -13.46 -13.20
CA GLU A 102 3.97 -14.55 -13.66
C GLU A 102 4.38 -14.40 -15.13
N PHE A 103 3.44 -13.95 -15.98
CA PHE A 103 3.69 -13.70 -17.40
C PHE A 103 4.10 -12.25 -17.69
N HIS A 104 4.35 -11.44 -16.66
CA HIS A 104 4.67 -10.01 -16.78
C HIS A 104 3.71 -9.23 -17.70
N LEU A 105 2.43 -9.64 -17.71
CA LEU A 105 1.33 -9.03 -18.45
C LEU A 105 0.88 -7.75 -17.73
N GLY A 106 1.73 -6.72 -17.80
CA GLY A 106 1.48 -5.39 -17.26
C GLY A 106 2.50 -4.96 -16.20
N ILE A 107 2.04 -4.06 -15.33
CA ILE A 107 2.82 -3.51 -14.22
C ILE A 107 2.19 -4.01 -12.93
N SER A 108 2.93 -4.85 -12.21
CA SER A 108 2.55 -5.37 -10.90
C SER A 108 2.47 -4.24 -9.88
N ALA A 109 1.78 -4.50 -8.75
CA ALA A 109 1.68 -3.50 -7.67
C ALA A 109 3.07 -3.16 -7.10
N GLN A 110 3.96 -4.15 -7.04
CA GLN A 110 5.32 -3.99 -6.56
C GLN A 110 6.16 -3.13 -7.52
N GLU A 111 6.11 -3.41 -8.83
CA GLU A 111 6.83 -2.58 -9.83
C GLU A 111 6.35 -1.13 -9.82
N LEU A 112 5.04 -0.90 -9.69
CA LEU A 112 4.49 0.45 -9.58
C LEU A 112 4.98 1.14 -8.30
N HIS A 113 4.97 0.44 -7.18
CA HIS A 113 5.47 0.94 -5.90
C HIS A 113 6.95 1.32 -5.99
N ASP A 114 7.79 0.41 -6.50
CA ASP A 114 9.22 0.63 -6.65
C ASP A 114 9.51 1.79 -7.60
N ALA A 115 8.74 1.93 -8.68
CA ALA A 115 8.87 3.06 -9.60
C ALA A 115 8.55 4.41 -8.93
N ILE A 116 7.55 4.46 -8.04
CA ILE A 116 7.17 5.68 -7.31
C ILE A 116 8.17 6.02 -6.20
N VAL A 117 8.59 5.02 -5.41
CA VAL A 117 9.53 5.22 -4.30
C VAL A 117 10.92 5.63 -4.78
N ASN A 118 11.36 5.13 -5.93
CA ASN A 118 12.64 5.47 -6.53
C ASN A 118 12.62 6.79 -7.32
N GLN A 119 11.47 7.45 -7.44
CA GLN A 119 11.39 8.73 -8.14
C GLN A 119 11.95 9.85 -7.25
N LYS A 120 12.99 10.53 -7.76
CA LYS A 120 13.71 11.60 -7.05
C LYS A 120 12.79 12.73 -6.60
N ASP A 121 11.75 13.05 -7.36
CA ASP A 121 10.81 14.13 -7.04
C ASP A 121 10.00 13.85 -5.78
N PHE A 122 9.85 12.58 -5.39
CA PHE A 122 9.15 12.15 -4.16
C PHE A 122 10.10 11.81 -3.02
N GLN A 123 11.40 12.00 -3.24
CA GLN A 123 12.41 11.82 -2.20
C GLN A 123 12.71 13.15 -1.53
N LYS A 124 12.76 13.11 -0.20
CA LYS A 124 13.25 14.18 0.64
C LYS A 124 14.53 13.68 1.31
N ASP A 125 15.63 14.40 1.10
CA ASP A 125 16.95 13.99 1.58
C ASP A 125 17.36 12.58 1.11
N GLY A 126 16.93 12.19 -0.09
CA GLY A 126 17.23 10.89 -0.72
C GLY A 126 16.35 9.72 -0.24
N ASN A 127 15.37 9.95 0.64
CA ASN A 127 14.43 8.94 1.10
C ASN A 127 13.00 9.31 0.71
N PHE A 128 12.19 8.32 0.35
CA PHE A 128 10.78 8.54 0.07
C PHE A 128 10.03 9.00 1.32
N ASP A 129 9.31 10.12 1.23
CA ASP A 129 8.50 10.69 2.30
C ASP A 129 7.01 10.68 1.85
N PRO A 130 6.16 9.81 2.43
CA PRO A 130 4.76 9.69 2.05
C PRO A 130 3.95 10.98 2.21
N ASP A 131 4.24 11.78 3.24
CA ASP A 131 3.53 13.03 3.49
C ASP A 131 3.98 14.10 2.49
N TYR A 132 5.27 14.10 2.12
CA TYR A 132 5.79 14.97 1.08
C TYR A 132 5.22 14.61 -0.29
N TYR A 133 5.15 13.33 -0.62
CA TYR A 133 4.48 12.81 -1.82
C TYR A 133 3.02 13.29 -1.87
N GLN A 134 2.24 13.08 -0.80
CA GLN A 134 0.84 13.51 -0.77
C GLN A 134 0.69 15.04 -0.91
N ARG A 135 1.52 15.82 -0.22
CA ARG A 135 1.51 17.29 -0.34
C ARG A 135 1.90 17.75 -1.75
N LEU A 136 2.91 17.13 -2.36
CA LEU A 136 3.37 17.47 -3.70
C LEU A 136 2.29 17.15 -4.74
N LEU A 137 1.63 15.99 -4.63
CA LEU A 137 0.49 15.66 -5.49
C LEU A 137 -0.67 16.63 -5.28
N ALA A 138 -1.03 16.92 -4.02
CA ALA A 138 -2.11 17.85 -3.70
C ALA A 138 -1.84 19.25 -4.26
N ASN A 139 -0.60 19.74 -4.19
CA ASN A 139 -0.18 21.01 -4.78
C ASN A 139 -0.37 21.04 -6.31
N ASN A 140 -0.21 19.90 -6.96
CA ASN A 140 -0.44 19.75 -8.40
C ASN A 140 -1.91 19.47 -8.75
N ARG A 141 -2.81 19.36 -7.77
CA ARG A 141 -4.22 18.93 -7.90
C ARG A 141 -4.40 17.48 -8.32
N TRP A 142 -3.47 16.62 -7.88
CA TRP A 142 -3.53 15.18 -8.08
C TRP A 142 -3.86 14.48 -6.77
N THR A 143 -4.64 13.41 -6.86
CA THR A 143 -4.76 12.41 -5.80
C THR A 143 -3.71 11.31 -6.02
N PRO A 144 -3.28 10.60 -4.95
CA PRO A 144 -2.38 9.44 -5.07
C PRO A 144 -2.87 8.42 -6.10
N HIS A 145 -4.17 8.10 -6.06
CA HIS A 145 -4.76 7.14 -7.00
C HIS A 145 -4.66 7.60 -8.46
N GLN A 146 -4.93 8.88 -8.75
CA GLN A 146 -4.80 9.40 -10.12
C GLN A 146 -3.35 9.36 -10.61
N TYR A 147 -2.41 9.67 -9.73
CA TYR A 147 -0.99 9.64 -10.07
C TYR A 147 -0.49 8.22 -10.34
N GLU A 148 -0.86 7.27 -9.47
CA GLU A 148 -0.56 5.84 -9.64
C GLU A 148 -1.09 5.29 -10.98
N GLN A 149 -2.30 5.67 -11.38
CA GLN A 149 -2.87 5.25 -12.68
C GLN A 149 -2.11 5.82 -13.87
N LEU A 150 -1.72 7.10 -13.81
CA LEU A 150 -0.88 7.72 -14.84
C LEU A 150 0.46 6.97 -14.93
N ARG A 151 1.15 6.82 -13.80
CA ARG A 151 2.48 6.19 -13.78
C ARG A 151 2.42 4.74 -14.25
N LYS A 152 1.35 4.02 -13.91
CA LYS A 152 1.09 2.68 -14.43
C LYS A 152 0.97 2.67 -15.95
N GLY A 153 0.27 3.63 -16.54
CA GLY A 153 0.15 3.77 -18.00
C GLY A 153 1.49 4.09 -18.69
N GLU A 154 2.30 4.98 -18.10
CA GLU A 154 3.64 5.28 -18.59
C GLU A 154 4.55 4.05 -18.56
N LEU A 155 4.57 3.33 -17.45
CA LEU A 155 5.37 2.11 -17.31
C LEU A 155 4.92 1.00 -18.28
N MET A 156 3.62 0.89 -18.56
CA MET A 156 3.11 -0.02 -19.60
C MET A 156 3.61 0.37 -20.99
N ALA A 157 3.63 1.67 -21.31
CA ALA A 157 4.14 2.17 -22.58
C ALA A 157 5.66 1.98 -22.72
N GLU A 158 6.43 2.14 -21.63
CA GLU A 158 7.87 1.85 -21.61
C GLU A 158 8.19 0.36 -21.84
N LYS A 159 7.27 -0.55 -21.47
CA LYS A 159 7.42 -2.00 -21.67
C LYS A 159 7.01 -2.50 -23.07
N SER A 160 6.29 -1.69 -23.87
CA SER A 160 5.77 -2.07 -25.20
C SER A 160 6.78 -1.80 -26.32
#